data_AF-A0A950SVL9-F1
#
_entry.id   AF-A0A950SVL9-F1
#
_cell.length_a   1.000
_cell.length_b   1.000
_cell.length_c   1.000
_cell.angle_alpha   90.00
_cell.angle_beta   90.00
_cell.angle_gamma   90.00
#
_symmetry.space_group_name_H-M   'P 1'
#
loop_
_entity.id
_entity.type
_entity.pdbx_description
1 polymer ?
#
loop_
_entity_poly.entity_id
_entity_poly.type
_entity_poly.pdbx_seq_one_letter_code
_entity_poly.pdbx_strand_id
1 'polypeptide(L)'
;MPMPQRVQYSETIEPLVQFVEDTPPSEILDRTLDKLRAGVPTGRVLTASALAVTRSTEMPPGHHGGPLHPLAGLYAVSTTVDRLEGEERFLPVLQHVALTNKHINHPAMGPYALPEFAPEDAGGVEATKAAFLMAVGRGEWNKADHLYLWLWDHAPRIEAFDLLLSVAIPKNFHDDHYFMFPGTVWRAFEEGVLDKEFFKTVMRPVVRFVTRSPVAPNNPMPSPLPQIEGLIEEYQLLKRIYRQ
;
A
#
# COMPACT_ATOMS: atom_id res chain seq x y z
N MET A 1 -1.49 24.25 -18.05
CA MET A 1 -1.80 23.88 -16.65
C MET A 1 -0.48 23.72 -15.92
N PRO A 2 -0.31 24.24 -14.69
CA PRO A 2 0.90 23.99 -13.92
C PRO A 2 1.11 22.47 -13.77
N MET A 3 2.36 22.01 -13.87
CA MET A 3 2.66 20.60 -13.61
C MET A 3 2.27 20.27 -12.17
N PRO A 4 1.58 19.15 -11.91
CA PRO A 4 1.31 18.72 -10.55
C PRO A 4 2.64 18.57 -9.80
N GLN A 5 2.73 19.17 -8.62
CA GLN A 5 3.88 19.00 -7.74
C GLN A 5 3.93 17.54 -7.28
N ARG A 6 5.12 16.94 -7.22
CA ARG A 6 5.27 15.60 -6.63
C ARG A 6 5.25 15.69 -5.11
N VAL A 7 4.81 14.64 -4.44
CA VAL A 7 4.95 14.51 -2.98
C VAL A 7 6.41 14.68 -2.55
N GLN A 8 6.63 15.55 -1.57
CA GLN A 8 7.94 15.77 -0.95
C GLN A 8 7.91 15.25 0.49
N TYR A 9 9.04 14.72 0.96
CA TYR A 9 9.21 14.33 2.36
C TYR A 9 10.05 15.37 3.11
N SER A 10 10.08 15.26 4.43
CA SER A 10 10.90 16.13 5.27
C SER A 10 12.40 15.98 4.94
N GLU A 11 13.16 17.06 5.14
CA GLU A 11 14.62 17.07 4.90
C GLU A 11 15.38 15.99 5.69
N THR A 12 14.78 15.47 6.78
CA THR A 12 15.36 14.42 7.60
C THR A 12 15.32 13.05 6.94
N ILE A 13 14.38 12.76 6.03
CA ILE A 13 14.26 11.45 5.37
C ILE A 13 14.46 11.52 3.86
N GLU A 14 14.15 12.66 3.22
CA GLU A 14 14.21 12.87 1.77
C GLU A 14 15.55 12.41 1.14
N PRO A 15 16.75 12.69 1.71
CA PRO A 15 18.00 12.22 1.12
C PRO A 15 18.13 10.69 1.05
N LEU A 16 17.53 9.97 2.01
CA LEU A 16 17.56 8.50 2.02
C LEU A 16 16.49 7.93 1.07
N VAL A 17 15.38 8.62 0.88
CA VAL A 17 14.38 8.28 -0.14
C VAL A 17 14.99 8.41 -1.54
N GLN A 18 15.60 9.57 -1.83
CA GLN A 18 16.28 9.83 -3.11
C GLN A 18 17.43 8.85 -3.34
N PHE A 19 18.16 8.46 -2.29
CA PHE A 19 19.16 7.41 -2.40
C PHE A 19 18.57 6.10 -2.98
N VAL A 20 17.39 5.67 -2.54
CA VAL A 20 16.75 4.45 -3.06
C VAL A 20 16.23 4.64 -4.49
N GLU A 21 15.76 5.84 -4.83
CA GLU A 21 15.23 6.19 -6.15
C GLU A 21 16.33 6.30 -7.21
N ASP A 22 17.42 7.01 -6.90
CA ASP A 22 18.42 7.44 -7.86
C ASP A 22 19.61 6.49 -7.97
N THR A 23 19.78 5.58 -7.01
CA THR A 23 20.88 4.60 -7.07
C THR A 23 20.59 3.56 -8.15
N PRO A 24 21.52 3.30 -9.09
CA PRO A 24 21.34 2.28 -10.12
C PRO A 24 21.08 0.88 -9.53
N PRO A 25 20.24 0.04 -10.16
CA PRO A 25 19.97 -1.32 -9.69
C PRO A 25 21.21 -2.20 -9.52
N SER A 26 22.27 -1.95 -10.31
CA SER A 26 23.55 -2.67 -10.20
C SER A 26 24.36 -2.31 -8.96
N GLU A 27 24.06 -1.18 -8.31
CA GLU A 27 24.84 -0.63 -7.18
C GLU A 27 24.04 -0.62 -5.87
N ILE A 28 22.71 -0.79 -5.93
CA ILE A 28 21.83 -0.56 -4.78
C ILE A 28 22.17 -1.44 -3.58
N LEU A 29 22.57 -2.69 -3.81
CA LEU A 29 22.93 -3.62 -2.73
C LEU A 29 24.19 -3.16 -2.00
N ASP A 30 25.28 -2.94 -2.73
CA ASP A 30 26.57 -2.54 -2.14
C ASP A 30 26.45 -1.20 -1.42
N ARG A 31 25.81 -0.21 -2.06
CA ARG A 31 25.65 1.12 -1.45
C ARG A 31 24.71 1.12 -0.25
N THR A 32 23.72 0.22 -0.21
CA THR A 32 22.85 0.07 0.98
C THR A 32 23.61 -0.61 2.10
N LEU A 33 24.42 -1.63 1.80
CA LEU A 33 25.28 -2.30 2.78
C LEU A 33 26.27 -1.33 3.42
N ASP A 34 26.89 -0.45 2.62
CA ASP A 34 27.79 0.59 3.13
C ASP A 34 27.09 1.53 4.11
N LYS A 35 25.84 1.94 3.83
CA LYS A 35 25.05 2.77 4.76
C LYS A 35 24.73 2.04 6.06
N LEU A 36 24.37 0.76 5.99
CA LEU A 36 24.07 -0.05 7.17
C LEU A 36 25.33 -0.25 8.03
N ARG A 37 26.48 -0.52 7.42
CA ARG A 37 27.78 -0.62 8.11
C ARG A 37 28.25 0.72 8.70
N ALA A 38 27.92 1.83 8.04
CA ALA A 38 28.15 3.18 8.56
C ALA A 38 27.21 3.57 9.71
N GLY A 39 26.29 2.67 10.12
CA GLY A 39 25.43 2.85 11.29
C GLY A 39 24.09 3.54 11.01
N VAL A 40 23.66 3.65 9.74
CA VAL A 40 22.29 4.10 9.45
C VAL A 40 21.30 3.05 9.99
N PRO A 41 20.32 3.44 10.84
CA PRO A 41 19.38 2.47 11.42
C PRO A 41 18.58 1.73 10.36
N THR A 42 18.43 0.41 10.52
CA THR A 42 17.66 -0.46 9.61
C THR A 42 16.24 0.04 9.39
N GLY A 43 15.54 0.42 10.47
CA GLY A 43 14.20 1.01 10.40
C GLY A 43 14.14 2.28 9.54
N ARG A 44 15.16 3.15 9.61
CA ARG A 44 15.22 4.36 8.79
C ARG A 44 15.40 4.03 7.30
N VAL A 45 16.20 3.01 6.98
CA VAL A 45 16.36 2.51 5.60
C VAL A 45 15.06 1.90 5.08
N LEU A 46 14.36 1.09 5.89
CA LEU A 46 13.07 0.49 5.53
C LEU A 46 11.98 1.55 5.31
N THR A 47 11.89 2.56 6.19
CA THR A 47 10.98 3.70 6.00
C THR A 47 11.30 4.44 4.71
N ALA A 48 12.56 4.78 4.45
CA ALA A 48 12.93 5.45 3.21
C ALA A 48 12.60 4.63 1.95
N SER A 49 12.81 3.31 2.00
CA SER A 49 12.43 2.37 0.94
C SER A 49 10.91 2.36 0.72
N ALA A 50 10.11 2.33 1.78
CA ALA A 50 8.64 2.40 1.71
C ALA A 50 8.16 3.69 1.04
N LEU A 51 8.76 4.82 1.41
CA LEU A 51 8.46 6.13 0.85
C LEU A 51 8.88 6.23 -0.63
N ALA A 52 10.06 5.73 -0.97
CA ALA A 52 10.58 5.72 -2.34
C ALA A 52 9.66 4.95 -3.27
N VAL A 53 9.26 3.72 -2.90
CA VAL A 53 8.36 2.93 -3.76
C VAL A 53 6.99 3.59 -3.89
N THR A 54 6.46 4.16 -2.80
CA THR A 54 5.17 4.86 -2.78
C THR A 54 5.17 6.06 -3.73
N ARG A 55 6.25 6.84 -3.73
CA ARG A 55 6.38 8.05 -4.56
C ARG A 55 6.67 7.73 -6.01
N SER A 56 7.50 6.71 -6.27
CA SER A 56 8.16 6.53 -7.55
C SER A 56 7.67 5.35 -8.39
N THR A 57 6.59 4.70 -7.95
CA THR A 57 5.92 3.65 -8.72
C THR A 57 4.41 3.86 -8.79
N GLU A 58 3.82 3.47 -9.92
CA GLU A 58 2.38 3.29 -10.09
C GLU A 58 2.09 1.82 -10.30
N MET A 59 0.85 1.40 -10.05
CA MET A 59 0.46 0.03 -10.29
C MET A 59 0.19 -0.20 -11.80
N PRO A 60 0.87 -1.13 -12.47
CA PRO A 60 0.59 -1.52 -13.85
C PRO A 60 -0.85 -2.03 -14.05
N PRO A 61 -1.42 -1.93 -15.26
CA PRO A 61 -2.58 -2.72 -15.65
C PRO A 61 -2.25 -4.22 -15.62
N GLY A 62 -3.10 -5.04 -14.99
CA GLY A 62 -2.96 -6.51 -14.98
C GLY A 62 -1.88 -7.09 -14.06
N HIS A 63 -1.26 -6.27 -13.21
CA HIS A 63 -0.32 -6.75 -12.19
C HIS A 63 -0.47 -5.96 -10.89
N HIS A 64 -0.50 -6.67 -9.77
CA HIS A 64 -0.60 -6.11 -8.42
C HIS A 64 0.78 -5.77 -7.82
N GLY A 65 1.87 -6.02 -8.56
CA GLY A 65 3.21 -5.57 -8.22
C GLY A 65 3.48 -4.15 -8.69
N GLY A 66 3.89 -3.33 -7.73
CA GLY A 66 4.17 -1.91 -7.85
C GLY A 66 4.58 -1.46 -6.44
N PRO A 67 4.00 -0.41 -5.87
CA PRO A 67 4.32 -0.02 -4.49
C PRO A 67 3.91 -1.09 -3.46
N LEU A 68 2.95 -1.96 -3.79
CA LEU A 68 2.30 -2.81 -2.81
C LEU A 68 3.12 -4.02 -2.35
N HIS A 69 3.94 -4.65 -3.21
CA HIS A 69 4.76 -5.78 -2.74
C HIS A 69 5.77 -5.36 -1.66
N PRO A 70 6.57 -4.29 -1.87
CA PRO A 70 7.50 -3.88 -0.82
C PRO A 70 6.76 -3.38 0.42
N LEU A 71 5.64 -2.68 0.26
CA LEU A 71 4.83 -2.18 1.37
C LEU A 71 4.23 -3.30 2.23
N ALA A 72 3.67 -4.34 1.61
CA ALA A 72 3.03 -5.46 2.32
C ALA A 72 4.02 -6.29 3.14
N GLY A 73 5.28 -6.34 2.70
CA GLY A 73 6.34 -7.07 3.40
C GLY A 73 6.90 -6.34 4.62
N LEU A 74 6.67 -5.03 4.80
CA LEU A 74 7.42 -4.21 5.77
C LEU A 74 7.34 -4.73 7.20
N TYR A 75 6.15 -5.08 7.69
CA TYR A 75 6.00 -5.59 9.04
C TYR A 75 6.81 -6.87 9.25
N ALA A 76 6.67 -7.84 8.35
CA ALA A 76 7.38 -9.12 8.44
C ALA A 76 8.90 -8.95 8.30
N VAL A 77 9.35 -8.06 7.41
CA VAL A 77 10.77 -7.71 7.24
C VAL A 77 11.31 -7.12 8.54
N SER A 78 10.65 -6.12 9.12
CA SER A 78 11.09 -5.50 10.38
C SER A 78 11.15 -6.50 11.53
N THR A 79 10.14 -7.35 11.70
CA THR A 79 10.17 -8.41 12.72
C THR A 79 11.30 -9.42 12.48
N THR A 80 11.65 -9.69 11.22
CA THR A 80 12.78 -10.57 10.89
C THR A 80 14.11 -9.91 11.25
N VAL A 81 14.27 -8.61 10.97
CA VAL A 81 15.45 -7.82 11.35
C VAL A 81 15.67 -7.88 12.86
N ASP A 82 14.62 -7.71 13.66
CA ASP A 82 14.71 -7.71 15.13
C ASP A 82 15.13 -9.06 15.72
N ARG A 83 14.97 -10.15 14.96
CA ARG A 83 15.31 -11.52 15.37
C ARG A 83 16.71 -11.95 14.97
N LEU A 84 17.41 -11.15 14.17
CA LEU A 84 18.73 -11.46 13.63
C LEU A 84 19.81 -10.60 14.32
N GLU A 85 21.01 -11.15 14.44
CA GLU A 85 22.13 -10.49 15.10
C GLU A 85 23.17 -9.99 14.09
N GLY A 86 24.08 -9.12 14.54
CA GLY A 86 25.24 -8.69 13.75
C GLY A 86 24.89 -8.10 12.39
N GLU A 87 25.53 -8.59 11.32
CA GLU A 87 25.24 -8.20 9.94
C GLU A 87 24.13 -9.05 9.29
N GLU A 88 23.70 -10.17 9.90
CA GLU A 88 22.64 -11.01 9.33
C GLU A 88 21.32 -10.25 9.24
N ARG A 89 21.06 -9.35 10.20
CA ARG A 89 19.91 -8.44 10.18
C ARG A 89 19.89 -7.48 8.99
N PHE A 90 20.99 -7.33 8.26
CA PHE A 90 21.03 -6.50 7.05
C PHE A 90 20.41 -7.22 5.86
N LEU A 91 20.39 -8.55 5.81
CA LEU A 91 19.88 -9.31 4.66
C LEU A 91 18.41 -8.99 4.32
N PRO A 92 17.46 -8.97 5.28
CA PRO A 92 16.07 -8.61 4.97
C PRO A 92 15.94 -7.16 4.48
N VAL A 93 16.77 -6.24 5.00
CA VAL A 93 16.78 -4.83 4.58
C VAL A 93 17.30 -4.69 3.16
N LEU A 94 18.42 -5.36 2.83
CA LEU A 94 19.00 -5.37 1.48
C LEU A 94 18.02 -5.93 0.46
N GLN A 95 17.34 -7.04 0.79
CA GLN A 95 16.31 -7.63 -0.07
C GLN A 95 15.14 -6.66 -0.30
N HIS A 96 14.67 -5.99 0.75
CA HIS A 96 13.57 -5.02 0.65
C HIS A 96 13.95 -3.83 -0.24
N VAL A 97 15.12 -3.22 0.00
CA VAL A 97 15.59 -2.08 -0.79
C VAL A 97 15.83 -2.46 -2.25
N ALA A 98 16.41 -3.64 -2.50
CA ALA A 98 16.61 -4.12 -3.88
C ALA A 98 15.28 -4.37 -4.60
N LEU A 99 14.27 -4.93 -3.92
CA LEU A 99 12.94 -5.12 -4.50
C LEU A 99 12.27 -3.78 -4.82
N THR A 100 12.32 -2.83 -3.89
CA THR A 100 11.83 -1.46 -4.10
C THR A 100 12.51 -0.80 -5.29
N ASN A 101 13.84 -0.80 -5.33
CA ASN A 101 14.60 -0.17 -6.41
C ASN A 101 14.33 -0.85 -7.76
N LYS A 102 14.19 -2.19 -7.78
CA LYS A 102 13.75 -2.94 -8.97
C LYS A 102 12.40 -2.42 -9.46
N HIS A 103 11.42 -2.21 -8.57
CA HIS A 103 10.10 -1.72 -8.95
C HIS A 103 10.15 -0.29 -9.49
N ILE A 104 10.91 0.60 -8.85
CA ILE A 104 11.12 1.98 -9.31
C ILE A 104 11.69 2.02 -10.74
N ASN A 105 12.62 1.10 -11.04
CA ASN A 105 13.29 1.03 -12.34
C ASN A 105 12.60 0.08 -13.35
N HIS A 106 11.47 -0.55 -13.00
CA HIS A 106 10.78 -1.48 -13.89
C HIS A 106 9.83 -0.71 -14.83
N PRO A 107 9.91 -0.87 -16.16
CA PRO A 107 9.16 -0.05 -17.13
C PRO A 107 7.64 -0.19 -17.05
N ALA A 108 7.13 -1.23 -16.38
CA ALA A 108 5.70 -1.39 -16.13
C ALA A 108 5.19 -0.62 -14.89
N MET A 109 6.08 -0.22 -13.98
CA MET A 109 5.73 0.35 -12.67
C MET A 109 6.29 1.77 -12.48
N GLY A 110 7.48 2.03 -13.02
CA GLY A 110 8.13 3.33 -13.05
C GLY A 110 8.78 3.62 -14.40
N PRO A 111 9.30 4.85 -14.62
CA PRO A 111 9.29 5.96 -13.67
C PRO A 111 7.89 6.54 -13.47
N TYR A 112 7.55 6.85 -12.22
CA TYR A 112 6.32 7.53 -11.84
C TYR A 112 6.64 8.60 -10.80
N ALA A 113 5.74 9.57 -10.64
CA ALA A 113 5.83 10.55 -9.56
C ALA A 113 4.43 10.75 -8.98
N LEU A 114 4.27 10.33 -7.73
CA LEU A 114 3.01 10.48 -7.01
C LEU A 114 2.67 11.97 -6.86
N PRO A 115 1.57 12.45 -7.47
CA PRO A 115 1.22 13.85 -7.43
C PRO A 115 0.70 14.23 -6.04
N GLU A 116 1.03 15.44 -5.65
CA GLU A 116 0.39 16.17 -4.57
C GLU A 116 -0.91 16.78 -5.12
N PHE A 117 -1.99 16.61 -4.37
CA PHE A 117 -3.28 17.18 -4.71
C PHE A 117 -4.14 17.40 -3.48
N ALA A 118 -5.13 18.30 -3.63
CA ALA A 118 -6.07 18.60 -2.57
C ALA A 118 -7.00 17.39 -2.30
N PRO A 119 -7.25 17.05 -1.02
CA PRO A 119 -8.32 16.14 -0.64
C PRO A 119 -9.69 16.62 -1.14
N GLU A 120 -10.61 15.69 -1.43
CA GLU A 120 -11.97 16.02 -1.88
C GLU A 120 -13.01 15.71 -0.80
N ASP A 121 -13.81 16.73 -0.44
CA ASP A 121 -15.01 16.61 0.38
C ASP A 121 -16.25 16.49 -0.52
N ALA A 122 -17.09 15.48 -0.31
CA ALA A 122 -18.36 15.31 -1.03
C ALA A 122 -19.58 15.86 -0.27
N GLY A 123 -19.39 16.65 0.79
CA GLY A 123 -20.46 17.21 1.62
C GLY A 123 -20.54 16.59 3.01
N GLY A 124 -19.40 16.26 3.61
CA GLY A 124 -19.26 15.63 4.92
C GLY A 124 -18.89 14.15 4.86
N VAL A 125 -18.69 13.54 6.03
CA VAL A 125 -18.19 12.15 6.16
C VAL A 125 -19.05 11.16 5.40
N GLU A 126 -20.36 11.10 5.67
CA GLU A 126 -21.23 10.09 5.06
C GLU A 126 -21.40 10.27 3.54
N ALA A 127 -21.48 11.52 3.08
CA ALA A 127 -21.52 11.82 1.65
C ALA A 127 -20.21 11.41 0.94
N THR A 128 -19.06 11.60 1.61
CA THR A 128 -17.74 11.22 1.10
C THR A 128 -17.56 9.69 1.08
N LYS A 129 -18.07 8.97 2.09
CA LYS A 129 -18.13 7.50 2.09
C LYS A 129 -18.97 6.98 0.90
N ALA A 130 -20.14 7.58 0.67
CA ALA A 130 -21.00 7.23 -0.47
C ALA A 130 -20.33 7.54 -1.83
N ALA A 131 -19.67 8.69 -1.94
CA ALA A 131 -18.91 9.07 -3.13
C ALA A 131 -17.75 8.11 -3.42
N PHE A 132 -17.08 7.62 -2.37
CA PHE A 132 -16.03 6.60 -2.52
C PHE A 132 -16.59 5.30 -3.10
N LEU A 133 -17.71 4.79 -2.57
CA LEU A 133 -18.34 3.56 -3.08
C LEU A 133 -18.79 3.72 -4.54
N MET A 134 -19.28 4.91 -4.93
CA MET A 134 -19.59 5.21 -6.33
C MET A 134 -18.33 5.18 -7.21
N ALA A 135 -17.22 5.78 -6.75
CA ALA A 135 -15.94 5.77 -7.46
C ALA A 135 -15.41 4.33 -7.64
N VAL A 136 -15.52 3.49 -6.61
CA VAL A 136 -15.19 2.05 -6.65
C VAL A 136 -16.02 1.34 -7.71
N GLY A 137 -17.34 1.54 -7.73
CA GLY A 137 -18.22 0.92 -8.72
C GLY A 137 -17.88 1.28 -10.17
N ARG A 138 -17.21 2.43 -10.38
CA ARG A 138 -16.76 2.91 -11.70
C ARG A 138 -15.28 2.64 -11.99
N GLY A 139 -14.54 2.09 -11.02
CA GLY A 139 -13.08 1.90 -11.13
C GLY A 139 -12.28 3.22 -11.12
N GLU A 140 -12.84 4.31 -10.60
CA GLU A 140 -12.23 5.64 -10.58
C GLU A 140 -11.21 5.77 -9.43
N TRP A 141 -10.09 5.04 -9.51
CA TRP A 141 -9.09 5.00 -8.44
C TRP A 141 -8.47 6.34 -8.07
N ASN A 142 -8.35 7.28 -9.02
CA ASN A 142 -7.87 8.62 -8.73
C ASN A 142 -8.88 9.37 -7.87
N LYS A 143 -10.17 9.36 -8.24
CA LYS A 143 -11.27 9.95 -7.47
C LYS A 143 -11.29 9.40 -6.04
N ALA A 144 -11.17 8.08 -5.89
CA ALA A 144 -11.12 7.43 -4.58
C ALA A 144 -9.92 7.86 -3.73
N ASP A 145 -8.73 8.05 -4.31
CA ASP A 145 -7.54 8.56 -3.60
C ASP A 145 -7.80 9.97 -3.02
N HIS A 146 -8.39 10.88 -3.81
CA HIS A 146 -8.78 12.21 -3.33
C HIS A 146 -9.78 12.17 -2.16
N LEU A 147 -10.82 11.34 -2.27
CA LEU A 147 -11.84 11.18 -1.22
C LEU A 147 -11.24 10.58 0.06
N TYR A 148 -10.36 9.59 -0.07
CA TYR A 148 -9.70 8.98 1.08
C TYR A 148 -8.72 9.90 1.79
N LEU A 149 -7.98 10.74 1.04
CA LEU A 149 -7.15 11.76 1.66
C LEU A 149 -7.96 12.69 2.56
N TRP A 150 -9.24 12.94 2.25
CA TRP A 150 -10.13 13.74 3.08
C TRP A 150 -10.68 12.92 4.25
N LEU A 151 -11.14 11.69 4.01
CA LEU A 151 -11.64 10.78 5.05
C LEU A 151 -10.62 10.51 6.14
N TRP A 152 -9.33 10.38 5.79
CA TRP A 152 -8.26 10.16 6.79
C TRP A 152 -8.11 11.29 7.81
N ASP A 153 -8.56 12.50 7.48
CA ASP A 153 -8.51 13.66 8.38
C ASP A 153 -9.82 13.90 9.12
N HIS A 154 -10.95 13.40 8.61
CA HIS A 154 -12.29 13.79 9.06
C HIS A 154 -13.14 12.64 9.62
N ALA A 155 -12.69 11.39 9.47
CA ALA A 155 -13.30 10.22 10.09
C ALA A 155 -12.27 9.52 11.00
N PRO A 156 -12.71 8.77 12.03
CA PRO A 156 -11.83 7.86 12.74
C PRO A 156 -11.15 6.92 11.73
N ARG A 157 -9.81 6.84 11.78
CA ARG A 157 -9.04 6.10 10.77
C ARG A 157 -9.49 4.64 10.66
N ILE A 158 -9.86 4.01 11.78
CA ILE A 158 -10.36 2.64 11.78
C ILE A 158 -11.68 2.51 11.02
N GLU A 159 -12.60 3.49 11.13
CA GLU A 159 -13.85 3.48 10.36
C GLU A 159 -13.61 3.66 8.85
N ALA A 160 -12.69 4.56 8.48
CA ALA A 160 -12.30 4.73 7.09
C ALA A 160 -11.56 3.49 6.54
N PHE A 161 -10.82 2.78 7.39
CA PHE A 161 -10.20 1.50 7.04
C PHE A 161 -11.22 0.37 6.91
N ASP A 162 -12.21 0.29 7.78
CA ASP A 162 -13.32 -0.67 7.69
C ASP A 162 -14.12 -0.47 6.38
N LEU A 163 -14.36 0.78 5.99
CA LEU A 163 -14.94 1.09 4.68
C LEU A 163 -14.06 0.57 3.53
N LEU A 164 -12.73 0.67 3.65
CA LEU A 164 -11.81 0.17 2.62
C LEU A 164 -11.90 -1.36 2.53
N LEU A 165 -11.92 -2.03 3.69
CA LEU A 165 -12.06 -3.48 3.80
C LEU A 165 -13.41 -3.99 3.32
N SER A 166 -14.49 -3.21 3.45
CA SER A 166 -15.81 -3.56 2.88
C SER A 166 -15.76 -3.77 1.36
N VAL A 167 -14.81 -3.12 0.68
CA VAL A 167 -14.54 -3.30 -0.76
C VAL A 167 -13.47 -4.36 -1.01
N ALA A 168 -12.43 -4.39 -0.19
CA ALA A 168 -11.29 -5.28 -0.38
C ALA A 168 -11.62 -6.77 -0.14
N ILE A 169 -12.35 -7.08 0.95
CA ILE A 169 -12.66 -8.46 1.33
C ILE A 169 -13.46 -9.20 0.25
N PRO A 170 -14.55 -8.65 -0.32
CA PRO A 170 -15.27 -9.31 -1.40
C PRO A 170 -14.40 -9.59 -2.64
N LYS A 171 -13.38 -8.75 -2.89
CA LYS A 171 -12.46 -8.90 -4.03
C LYS A 171 -11.37 -9.93 -3.78
N ASN A 172 -11.16 -10.36 -2.53
CA ASN A 172 -10.12 -11.32 -2.14
C ASN A 172 -10.24 -12.67 -2.87
N PHE A 173 -11.44 -13.05 -3.29
CA PHE A 173 -11.63 -14.26 -4.09
C PHE A 173 -10.97 -14.19 -5.47
N HIS A 174 -10.83 -12.98 -6.04
CA HIS A 174 -10.21 -12.78 -7.35
C HIS A 174 -8.70 -12.64 -7.25
N ASP A 175 -8.23 -11.99 -6.19
CA ASP A 175 -6.82 -11.73 -5.94
C ASP A 175 -6.66 -11.51 -4.42
N ASP A 176 -5.90 -12.38 -3.76
CA ASP A 176 -5.71 -12.37 -2.31
C ASP A 176 -5.03 -11.08 -1.81
N HIS A 177 -4.31 -10.42 -2.71
CA HIS A 177 -3.70 -9.12 -2.49
C HIS A 177 -4.71 -8.03 -2.08
N TYR A 178 -5.99 -8.14 -2.46
CA TYR A 178 -7.02 -7.16 -2.06
C TYR A 178 -7.20 -7.10 -0.56
N PHE A 179 -7.10 -8.22 0.16
CA PHE A 179 -7.14 -8.22 1.62
C PHE A 179 -5.75 -8.06 2.22
N MET A 180 -4.75 -8.75 1.66
CA MET A 180 -3.41 -8.77 2.25
C MET A 180 -2.77 -7.39 2.30
N PHE A 181 -2.82 -6.62 1.22
CA PHE A 181 -2.17 -5.31 1.15
C PHE A 181 -2.71 -4.30 2.17
N PRO A 182 -4.02 -4.00 2.24
CA PRO A 182 -4.53 -3.07 3.25
C PRO A 182 -4.24 -3.57 4.66
N GLY A 183 -4.42 -4.87 4.94
CA GLY A 183 -4.19 -5.43 6.27
C GLY A 183 -2.72 -5.33 6.72
N THR A 184 -1.78 -5.68 5.85
CA THR A 184 -0.35 -5.69 6.19
C THR A 184 0.24 -4.29 6.30
N VAL A 185 -0.16 -3.36 5.42
CA VAL A 185 0.29 -1.96 5.48
C VAL A 185 -0.29 -1.26 6.71
N TRP A 186 -1.58 -1.47 7.02
CA TRP A 186 -2.19 -0.99 8.26
C TRP A 186 -1.43 -1.50 9.49
N ARG A 187 -1.13 -2.81 9.53
CA ARG A 187 -0.36 -3.41 10.63
C ARG A 187 1.03 -2.79 10.81
N ALA A 188 1.71 -2.43 9.71
CA ALA A 188 3.00 -1.74 9.82
C ALA A 188 2.89 -0.39 10.57
N PHE A 189 1.77 0.31 10.47
CA PHE A 189 1.51 1.53 11.25
C PHE A 189 1.11 1.24 12.70
N GLU A 190 0.24 0.26 12.93
CA GLU A 190 -0.21 -0.11 14.28
C GLU A 190 0.94 -0.60 15.17
N GLU A 191 1.87 -1.35 14.58
CA GLU A 191 3.02 -1.93 15.28
C GLU A 191 4.24 -0.98 15.33
N GLY A 192 4.10 0.26 14.85
CA GLY A 192 5.15 1.27 14.91
C GLY A 192 6.34 1.04 13.98
N VAL A 193 6.19 0.19 12.96
CA VAL A 193 7.21 0.00 11.91
C VAL A 193 7.33 1.23 11.02
N LEU A 194 6.20 1.89 10.73
CA LEU A 194 6.14 3.15 10.00
C LEU A 194 5.58 4.27 10.87
N ASP A 195 6.17 5.46 10.76
CA ASP A 195 5.70 6.63 11.49
C ASP A 195 4.34 7.11 10.98
N LYS A 196 3.46 7.48 11.90
CA LYS A 196 2.08 7.91 11.59
C LYS A 196 2.00 9.16 10.72
N GLU A 197 3.08 9.94 10.62
CA GLU A 197 3.16 11.08 9.70
C GLU A 197 3.07 10.66 8.23
N PHE A 198 3.57 9.47 7.88
CA PHE A 198 3.55 8.95 6.52
C PHE A 198 2.26 8.21 6.16
N PHE A 199 1.36 8.03 7.13
CA PHE A 199 0.15 7.21 6.99
C PHE A 199 -0.65 7.56 5.73
N LYS A 200 -1.01 8.84 5.57
CA LYS A 200 -1.83 9.29 4.45
C LYS A 200 -1.18 8.99 3.12
N THR A 201 0.14 9.19 3.01
CA THR A 201 0.90 9.02 1.77
C THR A 201 1.05 7.55 1.39
N VAL A 202 1.45 6.70 2.34
CA VAL A 202 1.70 5.27 2.11
C VAL A 202 0.39 4.50 1.87
N MET A 203 -0.73 4.95 2.41
CA MET A 203 -2.05 4.32 2.17
C MET A 203 -2.64 4.65 0.79
N ARG A 204 -2.14 5.66 0.06
CA ARG A 204 -2.66 6.04 -1.28
C ARG A 204 -2.61 4.89 -2.29
N PRO A 205 -1.47 4.20 -2.49
CA PRO A 205 -1.44 3.05 -3.40
C PRO A 205 -2.40 1.93 -2.99
N VAL A 206 -2.60 1.72 -1.68
CA VAL A 206 -3.56 0.74 -1.16
C VAL A 206 -5.00 1.10 -1.57
N VAL A 207 -5.41 2.36 -1.34
CA VAL A 207 -6.73 2.85 -1.74
C VAL A 207 -6.93 2.71 -3.24
N ARG A 208 -5.94 3.13 -4.03
CA ARG A 208 -6.01 3.03 -5.49
C ARG A 208 -6.15 1.59 -5.93
N PHE A 209 -5.41 0.65 -5.34
CA PHE A 209 -5.49 -0.78 -5.64
C PHE A 209 -6.88 -1.34 -5.37
N VAL A 210 -7.38 -1.12 -4.15
CA VAL A 210 -8.70 -1.59 -3.72
C VAL A 210 -9.81 -1.02 -4.59
N THR A 211 -9.66 0.22 -5.10
CA THR A 211 -10.65 0.86 -5.97
C THR A 211 -10.66 0.27 -7.38
N ARG A 212 -9.54 -0.31 -7.85
CA ARG A 212 -9.49 -0.89 -9.20
C ARG A 212 -10.59 -1.92 -9.37
N SER A 213 -11.23 -1.90 -10.54
CA SER A 213 -12.11 -2.98 -10.93
C SER A 213 -11.30 -4.28 -10.91
N PRO A 214 -11.74 -5.34 -10.22
CA PRO A 214 -11.07 -6.64 -10.24
C PRO A 214 -11.16 -7.31 -11.62
N VAL A 215 -11.84 -6.65 -12.57
CA VAL A 215 -12.22 -7.17 -13.87
C VAL A 215 -11.78 -6.20 -14.98
N ALA A 216 -10.49 -6.24 -15.32
CA ALA A 216 -9.98 -5.69 -16.57
C ALA A 216 -8.88 -6.62 -17.15
N PRO A 217 -9.23 -7.56 -18.04
CA PRO A 217 -10.58 -7.86 -18.52
C PRO A 217 -11.21 -9.04 -17.75
N ASN A 218 -12.46 -8.87 -17.34
CA ASN A 218 -13.46 -9.92 -17.10
C ASN A 218 -12.89 -11.33 -16.85
N ASN A 219 -12.47 -11.63 -15.61
CA ASN A 219 -12.54 -13.00 -15.14
C ASN A 219 -14.02 -13.42 -15.30
N PRO A 220 -14.36 -14.36 -16.20
CA PRO A 220 -15.74 -14.66 -16.58
C PRO A 220 -16.51 -15.40 -15.48
N MET A 221 -15.84 -15.68 -14.35
CA MET A 221 -16.43 -16.39 -13.24
C MET A 221 -17.13 -15.41 -12.30
N PRO A 222 -18.47 -15.48 -12.15
CA PRO A 222 -19.14 -14.78 -11.06
C PRO A 222 -18.54 -15.23 -9.72
N SER A 223 -18.46 -14.31 -8.76
CA SER A 223 -17.99 -14.65 -7.41
C SER A 223 -18.79 -15.85 -6.89
N PRO A 224 -18.13 -16.93 -6.43
CA PRO A 224 -18.82 -18.06 -5.83
C PRO A 224 -19.23 -17.78 -4.39
N LEU A 225 -18.90 -16.61 -3.83
CA LEU A 225 -19.22 -16.27 -2.43
C LEU A 225 -20.71 -16.46 -2.10
N PRO A 226 -21.70 -16.03 -2.92
CA PRO A 226 -23.10 -16.27 -2.61
C PRO A 226 -23.46 -17.77 -2.55
N GLN A 227 -22.77 -18.60 -3.35
CA GLN A 227 -22.97 -20.05 -3.35
C GLN A 227 -22.32 -20.69 -2.12
N ILE A 228 -21.12 -20.25 -1.76
CA ILE A 228 -20.41 -20.68 -0.55
C ILE A 228 -21.19 -20.26 0.70
N GLU A 229 -21.71 -19.04 0.77
CA GLU A 229 -22.58 -18.54 1.84
C GLU A 229 -23.85 -19.38 1.96
N GLY A 230 -24.52 -19.66 0.83
CA GLY A 230 -25.67 -20.56 0.78
C GLY A 230 -25.35 -21.95 1.34
N LEU A 231 -24.20 -22.54 0.97
CA LEU A 231 -23.74 -23.82 1.51
C LEU A 231 -23.42 -23.74 3.02
N ILE A 232 -22.81 -22.65 3.47
CA ILE A 232 -22.54 -22.43 4.89
C ILE A 232 -23.83 -22.40 5.71
N GLU A 233 -24.86 -21.71 5.21
CA GLU A 233 -26.18 -21.65 5.82
C GLU A 233 -26.90 -23.01 5.78
N GLU A 234 -26.94 -23.65 4.60
CA GLU A 234 -27.60 -24.95 4.36
C GLU A 234 -27.07 -26.03 5.30
N TYR A 235 -25.75 -26.15 5.41
CA TYR A 235 -25.09 -27.19 6.20
C TYR A 235 -24.75 -26.72 7.62
N GLN A 236 -25.18 -25.52 8.03
CA GLN A 236 -24.89 -24.92 9.35
C GLN A 236 -23.40 -24.98 9.71
N LEU A 237 -22.53 -24.72 8.73
CA LEU A 237 -21.08 -24.93 8.86
C LEU A 237 -20.42 -23.94 9.81
N LEU A 238 -21.07 -22.80 10.10
CA LEU A 238 -20.63 -21.84 11.09
C LEU A 238 -21.35 -22.06 12.42
N LYS A 239 -20.61 -22.55 13.42
CA LYS A 239 -21.07 -22.60 14.83
C LYS A 239 -21.18 -21.21 15.48
N ARG A 240 -20.81 -20.13 14.76
CA ARG A 240 -20.79 -18.77 15.28
C ARG A 240 -21.39 -17.82 14.24
N ILE A 241 -22.44 -17.12 14.64
CA ILE A 241 -23.11 -16.06 13.87
C ILE A 241 -22.14 -14.87 13.77
N TYR A 242 -21.72 -14.50 12.56
CA TYR A 242 -21.13 -13.18 12.32
C TYR A 242 -22.28 -12.17 12.35
N ARG A 243 -22.23 -11.23 13.30
CA ARG A 243 -23.28 -10.24 13.52
C ARG A 243 -23.35 -9.27 12.33
N GLN A 244 -24.60 -8.90 12.04
CA GLN A 244 -25.07 -7.83 11.16
C GLN A 244 -24.32 -6.51 11.37
#